data_AF-A0A846Z5G8-F1
#
_entry.id   AF-A0A846Z5G8-F1
#
_cell.length_a   1.000
_cell.length_b   1.000
_cell.length_c   1.000
_cell.angle_alpha   90.00
_cell.angle_beta   90.00
_cell.angle_gamma   90.00
#
_symmetry.space_group_name_H-M   'P 1'
#
loop_
_entity.id
_entity.type
_entity.pdbx_description
1 polymer ?
#
loop_
_entity_poly.entity_id
_entity_poly.type
_entity_poly.pdbx_seq_one_letter_code
_entity_poly.pdbx_strand_id
1 'polypeptide(L)'
;EAEKGVDAVRSDLAAAPFQAPDAGRLAALGLTPKMVAAAAAAGALLKVGDGIVLLPGDDTRAAALLAGLGGPFTLSEARRALGTTRRVAVPLLEHLDERGYTVRVDDLRRRCTEEAG
;
A
#
# COMPACT_ATOMS: atom_id res chain seq x y z
N GLU A 1 17.57 -16.61 -5.70
CA GLU A 1 17.90 -15.38 -4.93
C GLU A 1 16.73 -14.40 -4.88
N ALA A 2 16.14 -14.05 -6.03
CA ALA A 2 14.92 -13.24 -6.11
C ALA A 2 13.80 -13.69 -5.16
N GLU A 3 13.51 -15.00 -5.14
CA GLU A 3 12.46 -15.59 -4.32
C GLU A 3 12.70 -15.37 -2.81
N LYS A 4 13.94 -15.54 -2.33
CA LYS A 4 14.30 -15.30 -0.92
C LYS A 4 14.16 -13.82 -0.54
N GLY A 5 14.55 -12.91 -1.44
CA GLY A 5 14.36 -11.47 -1.23
C GLY A 5 12.89 -11.10 -1.17
N VAL A 6 12.06 -11.64 -2.08
CA VAL A 6 10.60 -11.41 -2.07
C VAL A 6 9.97 -11.99 -0.81
N ASP A 7 10.37 -13.19 -0.38
CA ASP A 7 9.86 -13.81 0.85
C ASP A 7 10.19 -12.97 2.09
N ALA A 8 11.41 -12.43 2.17
CA ALA A 8 11.80 -11.51 3.24
C ALA A 8 10.93 -10.23 3.25
N VAL A 9 10.69 -9.63 2.07
CA VAL A 9 9.76 -8.49 1.95
C VAL A 9 8.36 -8.86 2.41
N ARG A 10 7.87 -10.04 2.03
CA ARG A 10 6.54 -10.51 2.44
C ARG A 10 6.47 -10.72 3.95
N SER A 11 7.52 -11.24 4.56
CA SER A 11 7.61 -11.40 6.02
C SER A 11 7.63 -10.06 6.75
N ASP A 12 8.40 -9.07 6.25
CA ASP A 12 8.42 -7.72 6.82
C ASP A 12 7.03 -7.08 6.74
N LEU A 13 6.37 -7.17 5.58
CA LEU A 13 5.03 -6.62 5.37
C LEU A 13 3.95 -7.40 6.14
N ALA A 14 4.11 -8.70 6.38
CA ALA A 14 3.16 -9.44 7.22
C ALA A 14 3.13 -8.89 8.66
N ALA A 15 4.28 -8.44 9.18
CA ALA A 15 4.37 -7.79 10.48
C ALA A 15 3.90 -6.32 10.44
N ALA A 16 4.22 -5.59 9.36
CA ALA A 16 3.86 -4.18 9.19
C ALA A 16 3.32 -3.91 7.76
N PRO A 17 2.01 -4.18 7.51
CA PRO A 17 1.42 -4.22 6.17
C PRO A 17 1.61 -2.94 5.36
N PHE A 18 1.53 -1.79 6.03
CA PHE A 18 1.61 -0.49 5.40
C PHE A 18 3.00 0.16 5.54
N GLN A 19 4.01 -0.56 6.02
CA GLN A 19 5.39 -0.10 6.08
C GLN A 19 6.19 -0.67 4.90
N ALA A 20 5.86 -0.17 3.70
CA ALA A 20 6.54 -0.57 2.48
C ALA A 20 8.07 -0.39 2.60
N PRO A 21 8.88 -1.38 2.20
CA PRO A 21 10.33 -1.27 2.22
C PRO A 21 10.78 -0.19 1.23
N ASP A 22 11.77 0.60 1.63
CA ASP A 22 12.39 1.57 0.73
C ASP A 22 13.37 0.89 -0.26
N ALA A 23 13.82 1.66 -1.26
CA ALA A 23 14.72 1.16 -2.29
C ALA A 23 16.05 0.62 -1.74
N GLY A 24 16.56 1.17 -0.64
CA GLY A 24 17.77 0.68 0.03
C GLY A 24 17.55 -0.67 0.70
N ARG A 25 16.43 -0.86 1.40
CA ARG A 25 16.02 -2.16 1.96
C ARG A 25 15.88 -3.21 0.85
N LEU A 26 15.20 -2.87 -0.25
CA LEU A 26 15.03 -3.77 -1.40
C LEU A 26 16.38 -4.16 -2.01
N ALA A 27 17.28 -3.19 -2.20
CA ALA A 27 18.63 -3.45 -2.71
C ALA A 27 19.45 -4.33 -1.76
N ALA A 28 19.35 -4.13 -0.44
CA ALA A 28 20.01 -4.97 0.56
C ALA A 28 19.51 -6.42 0.55
N LEU A 29 18.25 -6.64 0.15
CA LEU A 29 17.66 -7.97 -0.08
C LEU A 29 17.98 -8.54 -1.48
N GLY A 30 18.83 -7.86 -2.26
CA GLY A 30 19.20 -8.26 -3.62
C GLY A 30 18.07 -8.08 -4.64
N LEU A 31 17.01 -7.34 -4.29
CA LEU A 31 15.88 -7.08 -5.17
C LEU A 31 16.12 -5.84 -6.03
N THR A 32 16.31 -6.06 -7.32
CA THR A 32 16.34 -4.97 -8.30
C THR A 32 14.93 -4.47 -8.61
N PRO A 33 14.76 -3.23 -9.11
CA PRO A 33 13.44 -2.71 -9.53
C PRO A 33 12.73 -3.63 -10.54
N LYS A 34 13.48 -4.28 -11.44
CA LYS A 34 12.94 -5.23 -12.41
C LYS A 34 12.39 -6.49 -11.74
N MET A 35 13.08 -7.00 -10.71
CA MET A 35 12.62 -8.17 -9.95
C MET A 35 11.38 -7.85 -9.12
N VAL A 36 11.33 -6.67 -8.50
CA VAL A 36 10.15 -6.20 -7.77
C VAL A 36 8.95 -6.05 -8.72
N ALA A 37 9.16 -5.46 -9.90
CA ALA A 37 8.11 -5.36 -10.92
C ALA A 37 7.64 -6.74 -11.40
N ALA A 38 8.56 -7.69 -11.60
CA ALA A 38 8.21 -9.07 -11.97
C ALA A 38 7.42 -9.77 -10.86
N ALA A 39 7.80 -9.59 -9.59
CA ALA A 39 7.06 -10.13 -8.46
C ALA A 39 5.65 -9.53 -8.34
N ALA A 40 5.51 -8.23 -8.63
CA ALA A 40 4.21 -7.59 -8.68
C ALA A 40 3.34 -8.10 -9.84
N ALA A 41 3.93 -8.27 -11.03
CA ALA A 41 3.25 -8.84 -12.20
C ALA A 41 2.83 -10.30 -11.97
N ALA A 42 3.60 -11.06 -11.19
CA ALA A 42 3.28 -12.43 -10.78
C ALA A 42 2.26 -12.50 -9.62
N GLY A 43 1.79 -11.36 -9.09
CA GLY A 43 0.84 -11.31 -7.97
C GLY A 43 1.43 -11.64 -6.60
N ALA A 44 2.76 -11.76 -6.50
CA ALA A 44 3.44 -12.01 -5.22
C ALA A 44 3.53 -10.76 -4.34
N LEU A 45 3.51 -9.58 -4.96
CA LEU A 45 3.50 -8.26 -4.33
C LEU A 45 2.45 -7.37 -5.00
N LEU A 46 1.98 -6.35 -4.31
CA LEU A 46 1.13 -5.31 -4.86
C LEU A 46 1.95 -4.04 -5.04
N LYS A 47 2.03 -3.50 -6.27
CA LYS A 47 2.62 -2.18 -6.51
C LYS A 47 1.54 -1.12 -6.41
N VAL A 48 1.68 -0.20 -5.46
CA VAL A 48 0.73 0.92 -5.25
C VAL A 48 1.28 2.28 -5.67
N GLY A 49 2.56 2.35 -6.06
CA GLY A 49 3.17 3.57 -6.55
C GLY A 49 4.63 3.37 -6.95
N ASP A 50 5.31 4.46 -7.32
CA ASP A 50 6.69 4.35 -7.73
C ASP A 50 7.60 3.99 -6.55
N GLY A 51 8.20 2.80 -6.63
CA GLY A 51 9.04 2.23 -5.57
C GLY A 51 8.31 1.85 -4.28
N ILE A 52 6.97 1.76 -4.28
CA ILE A 52 6.17 1.34 -3.11
C ILE A 52 5.46 0.02 -3.42
N VAL A 53 5.77 -0.99 -2.62
CA VAL A 53 5.16 -2.33 -2.70
C VAL A 53 4.58 -2.75 -1.36
N LEU A 54 3.42 -3.41 -1.42
CA LEU A 54 2.67 -4.00 -0.30
C LEU A 54 2.38 -5.47 -0.59
N LEU A 55 1.67 -6.16 0.31
CA LEU A 55 1.17 -7.50 0.02
C LEU A 55 -0.07 -7.44 -0.88
N PRO A 56 -0.30 -8.48 -1.71
CA PRO A 56 -1.58 -8.63 -2.39
C PRO A 56 -2.71 -8.68 -1.36
N GLY A 57 -3.75 -7.83 -1.54
CA GLY A 57 -4.87 -7.69 -0.62
C GLY A 57 -4.68 -6.62 0.46
N ASP A 58 -3.51 -5.97 0.55
CA ASP A 58 -3.37 -4.82 1.46
C ASP A 58 -4.15 -3.59 1.00
N ASP A 59 -4.51 -3.50 -0.28
CA ASP A 59 -5.43 -2.48 -0.80
C ASP A 59 -6.83 -2.60 -0.18
N THR A 60 -7.43 -3.78 -0.21
CA THR A 60 -8.75 -4.01 0.42
C THR A 60 -8.66 -3.88 1.93
N ARG A 61 -7.58 -4.37 2.55
CA ARG A 61 -7.33 -4.18 3.99
C ARG A 61 -7.22 -2.70 4.37
N ALA A 62 -6.52 -1.90 3.58
CA ALA A 62 -6.42 -0.46 3.79
C ALA A 62 -7.79 0.20 3.67
N ALA A 63 -8.56 -0.15 2.63
CA ALA A 63 -9.91 0.37 2.43
C ALA A 63 -10.84 0.06 3.61
N ALA A 64 -10.82 -1.17 4.13
CA ALA A 64 -11.60 -1.58 5.28
C ALA A 64 -11.22 -0.81 6.57
N LEU A 65 -9.92 -0.61 6.81
CA LEU A 65 -9.45 0.19 7.95
C LEU A 65 -9.87 1.66 7.85
N LEU A 66 -9.83 2.23 6.64
CA LEU A 66 -10.26 3.59 6.38
C LEU A 66 -11.78 3.74 6.47
N ALA A 67 -12.55 2.72 6.07
CA ALA A 67 -14.01 2.70 6.19
C ALA A 67 -14.43 2.73 7.68
N GLY A 68 -13.63 2.11 8.55
CA GLY A 68 -13.79 2.17 10.01
C GLY A 68 -13.68 3.58 10.61
N LEU A 69 -13.21 4.59 9.87
CA LEU A 69 -13.21 5.99 10.32
C LEU A 69 -14.61 6.63 10.29
N GLY A 70 -15.60 5.99 9.66
CA GLY A 70 -17.01 6.39 9.75
C GLY A 70 -17.38 7.67 9.00
N GLY A 71 -16.49 8.22 8.18
CA GLY A 71 -16.76 9.44 7.42
C GLY A 71 -15.61 9.85 6.50
N PRO A 72 -15.72 11.04 5.86
CA PRO A 72 -14.63 11.58 5.08
C PRO A 72 -13.40 11.83 5.97
N PHE A 73 -12.26 11.31 5.56
CA PHE A 73 -10.98 11.40 6.27
C PHE A 73 -9.97 12.21 5.47
N THR A 74 -9.07 12.88 6.19
CA THR A 74 -7.90 13.56 5.62
C THR A 74 -6.74 12.58 5.41
N LEU A 75 -5.76 12.98 4.59
CA LEU A 75 -4.50 12.24 4.44
C LEU A 75 -3.80 11.99 5.79
N SER A 76 -3.88 12.95 6.72
CA SER A 76 -3.28 12.83 8.05
C SER A 76 -4.00 11.80 8.94
N GLU A 77 -5.30 11.64 8.80
CA GLU A 77 -6.08 10.60 9.49
C GLU A 77 -5.82 9.22 8.88
N ALA A 78 -5.85 9.11 7.55
CA ALA A 78 -5.51 7.88 6.85
C ALA A 78 -4.10 7.38 7.23
N ARG A 79 -3.11 8.28 7.26
CA ARG A 79 -1.74 7.96 7.67
C ARG A 79 -1.68 7.38 9.10
N ARG A 80 -2.46 7.95 10.02
CA ARG A 80 -2.52 7.52 11.42
C ARG A 80 -3.23 6.17 11.55
N ALA A 81 -4.37 6.01 10.87
CA ALA A 81 -5.14 4.76 10.86
C ALA A 81 -4.34 3.59 10.27
N LEU A 82 -3.61 3.83 9.19
CA LEU A 82 -2.76 2.84 8.52
C LEU A 82 -1.38 2.69 9.18
N GLY A 83 -1.05 3.49 10.20
CA GLY A 83 0.26 3.40 10.89
C GLY A 83 1.47 3.59 9.97
N THR A 84 1.34 4.46 8.95
CA THR A 84 2.36 4.61 7.90
C THR A 84 2.87 6.06 7.76
N THR A 85 3.65 6.34 6.73
CA THR A 85 4.21 7.65 6.39
C THR A 85 3.53 8.26 5.17
N ARG A 86 3.70 9.56 4.94
CA ARG A 86 3.14 10.23 3.76
C ARG A 86 3.62 9.62 2.43
N ARG A 87 4.88 9.16 2.39
CA ARG A 87 5.49 8.50 1.23
C ARG A 87 4.72 7.26 0.78
N VAL A 88 4.12 6.53 1.73
CA VAL A 88 3.33 5.32 1.43
C VAL A 88 1.84 5.64 1.36
N ALA A 89 1.32 6.48 2.27
CA ALA A 89 -0.10 6.82 2.32
C ALA A 89 -0.60 7.52 1.06
N VAL A 90 0.18 8.43 0.47
CA VAL A 90 -0.22 9.13 -0.75
C VAL A 90 -0.43 8.16 -1.92
N PRO A 91 0.58 7.37 -2.35
CA PRO A 91 0.40 6.44 -3.46
C PRO A 91 -0.62 5.34 -3.14
N LEU A 92 -0.69 4.88 -1.88
CA LEU A 92 -1.74 3.93 -1.48
C LEU A 92 -3.14 4.53 -1.68
N LEU A 93 -3.40 5.74 -1.21
CA LEU A 93 -4.71 6.39 -1.40
C LEU A 93 -5.01 6.65 -2.88
N GLU A 94 -4.01 7.02 -3.68
CA GLU A 94 -4.18 7.15 -5.14
C GLU A 94 -4.54 5.81 -5.78
N HIS A 95 -3.90 4.73 -5.37
CA HIS A 95 -4.26 3.38 -5.81
C HIS A 95 -5.68 3.00 -5.41
N LEU A 96 -6.11 3.33 -4.19
CA LEU A 96 -7.47 3.08 -3.72
C LEU A 96 -8.50 3.92 -4.49
N ASP A 97 -8.17 5.17 -4.83
CA ASP A 97 -8.99 6.04 -5.67
C ASP A 97 -9.14 5.44 -7.09
N GLU A 98 -8.05 4.97 -7.70
CA GLU A 98 -8.06 4.31 -9.02
C GLU A 98 -8.85 3.00 -9.03
N ARG A 99 -8.80 2.24 -7.92
CA ARG A 99 -9.58 1.01 -7.72
C ARG A 99 -11.04 1.27 -7.41
N GLY A 100 -11.42 2.52 -7.10
CA GLY A 100 -12.77 2.89 -6.72
C GLY A 100 -13.13 2.55 -5.26
N TYR A 101 -12.17 2.16 -4.41
CA TYR A 101 -12.38 1.93 -2.98
C TYR A 101 -12.53 3.24 -2.19
N THR A 102 -11.89 4.30 -2.67
CA THR A 102 -12.04 5.65 -2.12
C THR A 102 -12.43 6.63 -3.20
N VAL A 103 -13.04 7.74 -2.79
CA VAL A 103 -13.33 8.86 -3.67
C VAL A 103 -13.00 10.16 -2.96
N ARG A 104 -12.37 11.10 -3.68
CA ARG A 104 -12.15 12.47 -3.19
C ARG A 104 -13.48 13.18 -3.05
N VAL A 105 -13.71 13.76 -1.87
CA VAL A 105 -14.90 14.56 -1.55
C VAL A 105 -14.60 16.04 -1.78
N ASP A 106 -13.38 16.45 -1.42
CA ASP A 106 -12.83 17.78 -1.64
C ASP A 106 -11.30 17.69 -1.81
N ASP A 107 -10.60 18.83 -1.80
CA ASP A 107 -9.14 18.89 -1.99
C ASP A 107 -8.35 18.16 -0.90
N LEU A 108 -8.91 18.07 0.32
CA LEU A 108 -8.24 17.54 1.51
C LEU A 108 -8.81 16.21 2.01
N ARG A 109 -10.05 15.88 1.66
CA ARG A 109 -10.78 14.73 2.21
C ARG A 109 -11.16 13.69 1.17
N ARG A 110 -11.13 12.43 1.62
CA ARG A 110 -11.60 11.25 0.87
C ARG A 110 -12.61 10.50 1.71
N ARG A 111 -13.52 9.76 1.07
CA ARG A 111 -14.41 8.81 1.74
C ARG A 111 -14.25 7.44 1.11
N CYS A 112 -14.47 6.39 1.89
CA CYS A 112 -14.61 5.03 1.35
C CYS A 112 -15.94 4.91 0.58
N THR A 113 -15.91 4.12 -0.48
CA THR A 113 -17.10 3.73 -1.25
C THR A 113 -17.68 2.45 -0.67
N GLU A 114 -18.91 2.10 -1.06
CA GLU A 114 -19.58 0.86 -0.63
C GLU A 114 -18.87 -0.40 -1.18
N GLU A 115 -18.08 -0.27 -2.26
CA GLU A 115 -17.26 -1.33 -2.86
C GLU A 115 -16.04 -1.74 -2.01
N ALA A 116 -15.78 -1.02 -0.91
CA ALA A 116 -14.69 -1.31 0.03
C ALA A 116 -15.04 -2.40 1.07
N GLY A 117 -16.23 -3.01 1.00
CA GLY A 117 -16.77 -3.97 1.98
C GLY A 117 -17.09 -5.34 1.41
#